data_AF-A0A2V9V117-F1
#
_entry.id   AF-A0A2V9V117-F1
#
_cell.length_a   1.000
_cell.length_b   1.000
_cell.length_c   1.000
_cell.angle_alpha   90.00
_cell.angle_beta   90.00
_cell.angle_gamma   90.00
#
_symmetry.space_group_name_H-M   'P 1'
#
loop_
_entity.id
_entity.type
_entity.pdbx_description
1 polymer ?
#
loop_
_entity_poly.entity_id
_entity_poly.type
_entity_poly.pdbx_seq_one_letter_code
_entity_poly.pdbx_strand_id
1 'polypeptide(L)'
;MQIRRFWFHTIGISVVSAVLLAVSVALVSATGALAFEQKDADLAGATQARTFSGVLTDAHCGARHSSKSHLSAGDCARMCLTQGATWALVDGEKLYTLKGDSPVLDKLAGERITVIGTLEGRTIQIQSVEPQDR
;
A
#
# COMPACT_ATOMS: atom_id res chain seq x y z
N MET A 1 39.31 -50.21 10.64
CA MET A 1 39.83 -49.20 9.67
C MET A 1 38.71 -48.38 9.00
N GLN A 2 37.69 -47.90 9.74
CA GLN A 2 36.59 -47.09 9.16
C GLN A 2 36.61 -45.61 9.57
N ILE A 3 37.39 -45.24 10.58
CA ILE A 3 37.48 -43.86 11.10
C ILE A 3 38.26 -42.94 10.14
N ARG A 4 39.26 -43.45 9.43
CA ARG A 4 40.04 -42.66 8.44
C ARG A 4 39.26 -42.36 7.16
N ARG A 5 38.28 -43.19 6.78
CA ARG A 5 37.48 -43.01 5.54
C ARG A 5 36.42 -41.92 5.70
N PHE A 6 35.92 -41.72 6.92
CA PHE A 6 34.93 -40.68 7.25
C PHE A 6 35.53 -39.27 7.17
N TRP A 7 36.78 -39.12 7.62
CA TRP A 7 37.48 -37.82 7.65
C TRP A 7 37.82 -37.29 6.25
N PHE A 8 38.13 -38.17 5.29
CA PHE A 8 38.36 -37.77 3.90
C PHE A 8 37.06 -37.44 3.15
N HIS A 9 35.95 -38.12 3.48
CA HIS A 9 34.65 -37.83 2.88
C HIS A 9 34.07 -36.51 3.37
N THR A 10 34.20 -36.17 4.66
CA THR A 10 33.72 -34.90 5.20
C THR A 10 34.50 -33.70 4.68
N ILE A 11 35.81 -33.84 4.49
CA ILE A 11 36.65 -32.78 3.87
C ILE A 11 36.29 -32.58 2.39
N GLY A 12 36.06 -33.67 1.64
CA GLY A 12 35.66 -33.60 0.23
C GLY A 12 34.31 -32.91 0.02
N ILE A 13 33.32 -33.19 0.87
CA ILE A 13 31.98 -32.58 0.79
C ILE A 13 32.04 -31.06 1.08
N SER A 14 32.88 -30.63 2.02
CA SER A 14 33.04 -29.21 2.37
C SER A 14 33.64 -28.40 1.21
N VAL A 15 34.64 -28.96 0.50
CA VAL A 15 35.26 -28.31 -0.66
C VAL A 15 34.30 -28.25 -1.85
N VAL A 16 33.50 -29.31 -2.09
CA VAL A 16 32.48 -29.30 -3.17
C VAL A 16 31.40 -28.24 -2.89
N SER A 17 30.92 -28.12 -1.66
CA SER A 17 29.95 -27.08 -1.28
C SER A 17 30.48 -25.65 -1.44
N ALA A 18 31.75 -25.42 -1.10
CA ALA A 18 32.39 -24.12 -1.28
C ALA A 18 32.59 -23.77 -2.77
N VAL A 19 32.93 -24.75 -3.60
CA VAL A 19 33.09 -24.55 -5.05
C VAL A 19 31.74 -24.33 -5.74
N LEU A 20 30.68 -25.04 -5.35
CA LEU A 20 29.32 -24.82 -5.88
C LEU A 20 28.77 -23.42 -5.54
N LEU A 21 29.07 -22.91 -4.34
CA LEU A 21 28.68 -21.55 -3.95
C LEU A 21 29.48 -20.46 -4.67
N ALA A 22 30.74 -20.72 -5.02
CA ALA A 22 31.53 -19.77 -5.82
C ALA A 22 31.12 -19.76 -7.30
N VAL A 23 30.72 -20.92 -7.84
CA VAL A 23 30.30 -21.06 -9.24
C VAL A 23 28.94 -20.39 -9.49
N SER A 24 28.02 -20.35 -8.52
CA SER A 24 26.74 -19.64 -8.66
C SER A 24 26.91 -18.11 -8.68
N VAL A 25 27.90 -17.57 -7.98
CA VAL A 25 28.19 -16.12 -7.96
C VAL A 25 28.81 -15.63 -9.27
N ALA A 26 29.55 -16.48 -9.99
CA ALA A 26 30.23 -16.10 -11.23
C ALA A 26 29.32 -16.06 -12.48
N LEU A 27 28.11 -16.63 -12.44
CA LEU A 27 27.20 -16.68 -13.59
C LEU A 27 26.24 -15.48 -13.69
N VAL A 28 26.24 -14.55 -12.72
CA VAL A 28 25.27 -13.44 -12.66
C VAL A 28 25.71 -12.19 -13.44
N SER A 29 26.95 -12.08 -13.93
CA SER A 29 27.48 -10.83 -14.48
C SER A 29 27.68 -10.78 -16.01
N ALA A 30 27.18 -11.74 -16.79
CA ALA A 30 27.46 -11.78 -18.24
C ALA A 30 26.26 -12.17 -19.14
N THR A 31 25.11 -11.51 -18.97
CA THR A 31 24.03 -11.48 -19.97
C THR A 31 23.34 -10.11 -19.98
N GLY A 32 24.05 -9.11 -20.50
CA GLY A 32 23.40 -7.93 -21.06
C GLY A 32 22.74 -8.30 -22.40
N ALA A 33 21.51 -7.80 -22.60
CA ALA A 33 20.67 -7.96 -23.79
C ALA A 33 20.11 -9.38 -24.03
N LEU A 34 18.97 -9.67 -23.39
CA LEU A 34 17.68 -10.04 -24.02
C LEU A 34 16.74 -10.38 -22.85
N ALA A 35 15.74 -9.51 -22.69
CA ALA A 35 14.58 -9.61 -21.80
C ALA A 35 14.40 -10.97 -21.09
N PHE A 36 15.09 -11.16 -19.96
CA PHE A 36 14.46 -11.91 -18.89
C PHE A 36 13.33 -11.01 -18.44
N GLU A 37 12.13 -11.38 -18.89
CA GLU A 37 10.88 -11.02 -18.26
C GLU A 37 10.99 -11.53 -16.82
N GLN A 38 11.64 -10.72 -15.98
CA GLN A 38 11.34 -10.65 -14.56
C GLN A 38 9.87 -10.31 -14.53
N LYS A 39 9.06 -11.37 -14.57
CA LYS A 39 7.89 -11.42 -13.71
C LYS A 39 8.49 -11.31 -12.32
N ASP A 40 8.78 -10.08 -11.92
CA ASP A 40 8.53 -9.63 -10.57
C ASP A 40 7.13 -10.15 -10.33
N ALA A 41 7.07 -11.35 -9.72
CA ALA A 41 5.89 -11.82 -9.09
C ALA A 41 5.55 -10.63 -8.20
N ASP A 42 4.50 -9.94 -8.62
CA ASP A 42 3.80 -8.95 -7.84
C ASP A 42 3.54 -9.67 -6.53
N LEU A 43 4.50 -9.53 -5.62
CA LEU A 43 4.24 -9.32 -4.23
C LEU A 43 3.40 -8.03 -4.23
N ALA A 44 2.14 -8.12 -4.67
CA ALA A 44 1.02 -7.94 -3.77
C ALA A 44 1.37 -8.72 -2.50
N GLY A 45 2.36 -8.22 -1.75
CA GLY A 45 2.42 -8.38 -0.33
C GLY A 45 1.03 -7.97 0.06
N ALA A 46 0.28 -8.92 0.60
CA ALA A 46 -1.08 -8.71 1.02
C ALA A 46 -1.07 -7.41 1.83
N THR A 47 -1.43 -6.29 1.18
CA THR A 47 -1.49 -5.02 1.88
C THR A 47 -2.62 -5.26 2.82
N GLN A 48 -2.29 -5.45 4.08
CA GLN A 48 -3.28 -5.84 5.05
C GLN A 48 -4.27 -4.69 5.13
N ALA A 49 -5.56 -5.01 5.05
CA ALA A 49 -6.58 -4.01 5.28
C ALA A 49 -6.39 -3.42 6.68
N ARG A 50 -6.39 -2.10 6.77
CA ARG A 50 -6.24 -1.33 7.99
C ARG A 50 -7.46 -0.45 8.17
N THR A 51 -7.74 -0.15 9.43
CA THR A 51 -8.79 0.77 9.82
C THR A 51 -8.22 2.18 9.92
N PHE A 52 -8.91 3.13 9.29
CA PHE A 52 -8.61 4.55 9.31
C PHE A 52 -9.85 5.28 9.82
N SER A 53 -9.67 6.27 10.69
CA SER A 53 -10.78 7.09 11.19
C SER A 53 -10.46 8.54 10.95
N GLY A 54 -11.45 9.32 10.51
CA GLY A 54 -11.21 10.71 10.13
C GLY A 54 -12.46 11.40 9.62
N VAL A 55 -12.33 12.67 9.26
CA VAL A 55 -13.41 13.44 8.64
C VAL A 55 -13.38 13.20 7.14
N LEU A 56 -14.52 12.78 6.57
CA LEU A 56 -14.69 12.64 5.14
C LEU A 56 -14.82 14.01 4.48
N THR A 57 -13.93 14.32 3.55
CA THR A 57 -13.86 15.60 2.86
C THR A 57 -13.35 15.40 1.42
N ASP A 58 -13.02 16.46 0.70
CA ASP A 58 -12.39 16.42 -0.60
C ASP A 58 -10.87 16.69 -0.50
N ALA A 59 -10.10 16.14 -1.44
CA ALA A 59 -8.65 16.28 -1.47
C ALA A 59 -8.17 17.70 -1.82
N HIS A 60 -9.05 18.56 -2.35
CA HIS A 60 -8.69 19.91 -2.76
C HIS A 60 -8.69 20.88 -1.57
N CYS A 61 -9.75 20.84 -0.76
CA CYS A 61 -9.89 21.67 0.42
C CYS A 61 -9.27 21.02 1.66
N GLY A 62 -9.21 19.69 1.74
CA GLY A 62 -8.63 18.97 2.88
C GLY A 62 -9.24 19.38 4.22
N ALA A 63 -10.58 19.48 4.26
CA ALA A 63 -11.36 19.99 5.39
C ALA A 63 -11.11 21.47 5.77
N ARG A 64 -10.46 22.27 4.91
CA ARG A 64 -10.36 23.72 5.12
C ARG A 64 -11.59 24.43 4.58
N HIS A 65 -12.52 24.71 5.48
CA HIS A 65 -13.71 25.49 5.18
C HIS A 65 -13.43 26.99 5.18
N SER A 66 -13.81 27.66 4.08
CA SER A 66 -13.86 29.12 4.06
C SER A 66 -15.17 29.56 4.73
N SER A 67 -15.10 30.40 5.77
CA SER A 67 -16.29 30.94 6.46
C SER A 67 -17.22 31.75 5.54
N LYS A 68 -16.75 32.10 4.33
CA LYS A 68 -17.50 32.84 3.31
C LYS A 68 -18.37 31.95 2.43
N SER A 69 -18.20 30.62 2.46
CA SER A 69 -18.95 29.72 1.57
C SER A 69 -20.42 29.56 1.97
N HIS A 70 -20.76 29.78 3.26
CA HIS A 70 -22.08 29.48 3.84
C HIS A 70 -22.57 28.04 3.61
N LEU A 71 -21.69 27.13 3.18
CA LEU A 71 -22.00 25.73 2.92
C LEU A 71 -21.73 24.87 4.15
N SER A 72 -22.48 23.78 4.29
CA SER A 72 -22.14 22.73 5.26
C SER A 72 -20.85 22.00 4.84
N ALA A 73 -20.28 21.24 5.78
CA ALA A 73 -19.07 20.47 5.52
C ALA A 73 -19.21 19.52 4.32
N GLY A 74 -20.33 18.80 4.28
CA GLY A 74 -20.66 17.87 3.21
C GLY A 74 -21.01 18.55 1.89
N ASP A 75 -21.75 19.66 1.92
CA ASP A 75 -22.10 20.38 0.69
C ASP A 75 -20.87 20.95 -0.03
N CYS A 76 -19.90 21.46 0.73
CA CYS A 76 -18.64 21.94 0.18
C CYS A 76 -17.82 20.81 -0.46
N ALA A 77 -17.69 19.66 0.24
CA ALA A 77 -17.01 18.50 -0.30
C ALA A 77 -17.67 18.01 -1.60
N ARG A 78 -19.00 17.90 -1.62
CA ARG A 78 -19.79 17.54 -2.82
C ARG A 78 -19.58 18.53 -3.97
N MET A 79 -19.56 19.83 -3.69
CA MET A 79 -19.27 20.86 -4.69
C MET A 79 -17.87 20.72 -5.30
N CYS A 80 -16.87 20.35 -4.50
CA CYS A 80 -15.51 20.11 -4.98
C CYS A 80 -15.41 18.88 -5.87
N LEU A 81 -16.17 17.82 -5.59
CA LEU A 81 -16.23 16.64 -6.44
C LEU A 81 -16.81 16.94 -7.83
N THR A 82 -17.84 17.79 -7.90
CA THR A 82 -18.38 18.28 -9.18
C THR A 82 -17.35 19.07 -10.00
N GLN A 83 -16.35 19.66 -9.34
CA GLN A 83 -15.23 20.36 -9.96
C GLN A 83 -14.02 19.46 -10.27
N GLY A 84 -14.14 18.14 -10.05
CA GLY A 84 -13.10 17.16 -10.34
C GLY A 84 -12.16 16.85 -9.17
N ALA A 85 -12.48 17.26 -7.94
CA ALA A 85 -11.78 16.76 -6.77
C ALA A 85 -12.10 15.28 -6.52
N THR A 86 -11.29 14.63 -5.68
CA THR A 86 -11.52 13.26 -5.21
C THR A 86 -11.85 13.26 -3.73
N TRP A 87 -12.53 12.22 -3.27
CA TRP A 87 -12.74 11.99 -1.83
C TRP A 87 -11.41 11.89 -1.08
N ALA A 88 -11.40 12.38 0.15
CA ALA A 88 -10.28 12.31 1.05
C ALA A 88 -10.72 12.12 2.51
N LEU A 89 -9.86 11.50 3.30
CA LEU A 89 -10.04 11.32 4.72
C LEU A 89 -8.99 12.16 5.45
N VAL A 90 -9.43 13.04 6.34
CA VAL A 90 -8.56 13.81 7.22
C VAL A 90 -8.51 13.16 8.60
N ASP A 91 -7.34 12.63 8.97
CA ASP A 91 -7.02 12.10 10.28
C ASP A 91 -5.99 13.01 10.96
N GLY A 92 -6.48 13.97 11.74
CA GLY A 92 -5.65 15.02 12.33
C GLY A 92 -4.97 15.87 11.25
N GLU A 93 -3.65 15.77 11.14
CA GLU A 93 -2.85 16.47 10.12
C GLU A 93 -2.65 15.65 8.84
N LYS A 94 -3.09 14.40 8.82
CA LYS A 94 -2.88 13.49 7.68
C LYS A 94 -4.08 13.57 6.75
N LEU A 95 -3.79 13.79 5.46
CA LEU A 95 -4.77 13.75 4.38
C LEU A 95 -4.51 12.49 3.55
N TYR A 96 -5.51 11.63 3.46
CA TYR A 96 -5.49 10.44 2.62
C TYR A 96 -6.47 10.58 1.47
N THR A 97 -6.04 10.33 0.24
CA THR A 97 -6.98 10.22 -0.89
C THR A 97 -7.73 8.91 -0.78
N LEU A 98 -9.05 8.94 -0.92
CA LEU A 98 -9.85 7.74 -0.98
C LEU A 98 -10.07 7.35 -2.44
N LYS A 99 -9.80 6.09 -2.77
CA LYS A 99 -10.11 5.51 -4.06
C LYS A 99 -11.15 4.41 -3.90
N GLY A 100 -12.09 4.40 -4.83
CA GLY A 100 -13.26 3.53 -4.82
C GLY A 100 -14.54 4.36 -4.81
N ASP A 101 -15.53 3.91 -5.55
CA ASP A 101 -16.85 4.54 -5.60
C ASP A 101 -17.77 3.82 -4.62
N SER A 102 -18.07 4.49 -3.50
CA SER A 102 -19.13 4.07 -2.61
C SER A 102 -20.17 5.17 -2.52
N PRO A 103 -21.45 4.91 -2.87
CA PRO A 103 -22.52 5.89 -2.73
C PRO A 103 -22.77 6.29 -1.27
N VAL A 104 -22.19 5.55 -0.32
CA VAL A 104 -22.22 5.87 1.11
C VAL A 104 -21.35 7.09 1.42
N LEU A 105 -20.26 7.33 0.67
CA LEU A 105 -19.38 8.49 0.90
C LEU A 105 -20.13 9.81 0.72
N ASP A 106 -21.00 9.90 -0.28
CA ASP A 106 -21.81 11.09 -0.54
C ASP A 106 -22.73 11.44 0.64
N LYS A 107 -23.29 10.40 1.27
CA LYS A 107 -24.19 10.53 2.43
C LYS A 107 -23.46 10.92 3.71
N LEU A 108 -22.20 10.48 3.85
CA LEU A 108 -21.36 10.73 5.03
C LEU A 108 -20.41 11.92 4.83
N ALA A 109 -20.60 12.70 3.76
CA ALA A 109 -19.73 13.81 3.42
C ALA A 109 -19.70 14.85 4.56
N GLY A 110 -18.50 15.21 5.02
CA GLY A 110 -18.31 16.14 6.13
C GLY A 110 -18.48 15.51 7.52
N GLU A 111 -18.82 14.22 7.60
CA GLU A 111 -18.93 13.50 8.86
C GLU A 111 -17.63 12.78 9.22
N ARG A 112 -17.55 12.36 10.49
CA ARG A 112 -16.47 11.48 10.93
C ARG A 112 -16.84 10.04 10.59
N ILE A 113 -15.96 9.35 9.88
CA ILE A 113 -16.17 7.98 9.42
C ILE A 113 -14.99 7.10 9.77
N THR A 114 -15.25 5.80 9.72
CA THR A 114 -14.25 4.74 9.74
C THR A 114 -14.18 4.10 8.36
N VAL A 115 -12.98 4.03 7.80
CA VAL A 115 -12.70 3.41 6.50
C VAL A 115 -11.79 2.21 6.74
N ILE A 116 -12.21 1.05 6.27
CA ILE A 116 -11.37 -0.15 6.22
C ILE A 116 -10.85 -0.28 4.80
N GLY A 117 -9.53 -0.36 4.63
CA GLY A 117 -8.93 -0.36 3.31
C GLY A 117 -7.43 -0.59 3.31
N THR A 118 -6.85 -0.63 2.12
CA THR A 118 -5.40 -0.78 1.93
C THR A 118 -4.76 0.55 1.63
N LEU A 119 -3.67 0.87 2.35
CA LEU A 119 -2.94 2.12 2.15
C LEU A 119 -1.79 1.90 1.16
N GLU A 120 -1.90 2.55 0.01
CA GLU A 120 -0.89 2.63 -1.03
C GLU A 120 -0.32 4.06 -1.06
N GLY A 121 0.79 4.26 -0.34
CA GLY A 121 1.38 5.59 -0.16
C GLY A 121 0.47 6.53 0.65
N ARG A 122 -0.27 7.40 -0.03
CA ARG A 122 -1.27 8.32 0.57
C ARG A 122 -2.69 8.04 0.11
N THR A 123 -2.88 6.96 -0.64
CA THR A 123 -4.19 6.58 -1.18
C THR A 123 -4.71 5.37 -0.42
N ILE A 124 -5.92 5.46 0.11
CA ILE A 124 -6.63 4.35 0.73
C ILE A 124 -7.58 3.77 -0.32
N GLN A 125 -7.35 2.51 -0.69
CA GLN A 125 -8.30 1.74 -1.47
C GLN A 125 -9.41 1.28 -0.53
N ILE A 126 -10.61 1.79 -0.72
CA ILE A 126 -11.74 1.52 0.15
C ILE A 126 -12.21 0.07 -0.02
N GLN A 127 -12.36 -0.64 1.10
CA GLN A 127 -13.03 -1.94 1.15
C GLN A 127 -14.37 -1.85 1.89
N SER A 128 -14.41 -1.11 3.00
CA SER A 128 -15.64 -0.84 3.75
C SER A 128 -15.62 0.57 4.33
N VAL A 129 -16.81 1.14 4.51
CA VAL A 129 -17.00 2.47 5.10
C VAL A 129 -18.17 2.41 6.07
N GLU A 130 -17.96 2.92 7.27
CA GLU A 130 -18.95 2.97 8.32
C GLU A 130 -18.97 4.38 8.94
N PRO A 131 -20.16 4.93 9.27
CA PRO A 131 -20.23 6.12 10.09
C PRO A 131 -19.59 5.84 11.46
N GLN A 132 -18.82 6.80 11.97
CA GLN A 132 -18.27 6.66 13.32
C GLN A 132 -19.32 7.18 14.32
N ASP A 133 -19.96 6.25 15.02
CA ASP A 133 -20.95 6.55 16.07
C ASP A 133 -20.34 7.48 17.14
N ARG A 134 -21.13 8.46 17.60
CA ARG A 134 -20.68 9.62 18.38
C ARG A 134 -21.06 9.49 19.85
#